data_AF-A0A7W2G3C2-F1
#
_entry.id   AF-A0A7W2G3C2-F1
#
_cell.length_a   1.000
_cell.length_b   1.000
_cell.length_c   1.000
_cell.angle_alpha   90.00
_cell.angle_beta   90.00
_cell.angle_gamma   90.00
#
_symmetry.space_group_name_H-M   'P 1'
#
loop_
_entity.id
_entity.type
_entity.pdbx_description
1 polymer ?
#
loop_
_entity_poly.entity_id
_entity_poly.type
_entity_poly.pdbx_seq_one_letter_code
_entity_poly.pdbx_strand_id
1 'polypeptide(L)' 'MVATIILSGIIFGSVALVITKQVKKAKSGETGCGCGCSGCPSSGICHGIKH' A
#
# COMPACT_ATOMS: atom_id res chain seq x y z
N MET A 1 -4.15 6.98 -31.79
CA MET A 1 -3.04 7.79 -31.26
C MET A 1 -3.46 8.56 -30.01
N VAL A 2 -4.41 9.51 -30.07
CA VAL A 2 -4.86 10.29 -28.89
C VAL A 2 -5.56 9.41 -27.85
N ALA A 3 -6.50 8.55 -28.27
CA ALA A 3 -7.22 7.64 -27.36
C ALA A 3 -6.29 6.70 -26.56
N THR A 4 -5.24 6.18 -27.20
CA THR A 4 -4.21 5.35 -26.57
C THR A 4 -3.38 6.10 -25.53
N ILE A 5 -3.09 7.39 -25.77
CA ILE A 5 -2.36 8.24 -24.81
C ILE A 5 -3.23 8.57 -23.59
N ILE A 6 -4.52 8.82 -23.81
CA ILE A 6 -5.47 9.06 -22.71
C ILE A 6 -5.60 7.79 -21.86
N LEU A 7 -5.77 6.63 -22.50
CA LEU A 7 -5.89 5.35 -21.81
C LEU A 7 -4.63 5.01 -21.00
N SER A 8 -3.44 5.18 -21.59
CA SER A 8 -2.20 4.93 -20.87
C SER A 8 -2.01 5.89 -19.70
N GLY A 9 -2.35 7.17 -19.86
CA GLY A 9 -2.29 8.16 -18.78
C GLY A 9 -3.16 7.79 -17.58
N ILE A 10 -4.39 7.30 -17.81
CA ILE A 10 -5.30 6.87 -16.73
C ILE A 10 -4.73 5.66 -15.99
N ILE A 11 -4.27 4.64 -16.71
CA ILE A 11 -3.71 3.42 -16.12
C ILE A 11 -2.46 3.77 -15.29
N PHE A 12 -1.54 4.54 -15.87
CA PHE A 12 -0.30 4.92 -15.21
C PHE A 12 -0.54 5.80 -13.98
N GLY A 13 -1.48 6.76 -14.08
CA GLY A 13 -1.88 7.60 -12.95
C GLY A 13 -2.49 6.80 -11.80
N SER A 14 -3.35 5.82 -12.13
CA SER A 14 -3.97 4.93 -11.14
C SER A 14 -2.92 4.08 -10.41
N VAL A 15 -2.00 3.48 -11.16
CA VAL A 15 -0.91 2.65 -10.61
C VAL A 15 0.03 3.50 -9.74
N ALA A 16 0.42 4.69 -10.19
CA ALA A 16 1.27 5.60 -9.42
C ALA A 16 0.60 6.03 -8.10
N LEU A 17 -0.70 6.30 -8.11
CA LEU A 17 -1.46 6.58 -6.90
C LEU A 17 -1.42 5.41 -5.92
N VAL A 18 -1.69 4.19 -6.40
CA VAL A 18 -1.65 2.99 -5.55
C VAL A 18 -0.26 2.77 -4.96
N ILE A 19 0.80 2.89 -5.77
CA ILE A 19 2.19 2.72 -5.30
C ILE A 19 2.54 3.78 -4.26
N THR A 20 2.24 5.06 -4.50
CA THR A 20 2.56 6.12 -3.53
C THR A 20 1.83 5.93 -2.20
N LYS A 21 0.58 5.46 -2.22
CA LYS A 21 -0.18 5.12 -1.01
C LYS A 21 0.43 3.91 -0.29
N GLN A 22 0.84 2.88 -1.02
CA GLN A 22 1.50 1.71 -0.47
C GLN A 22 2.87 2.05 0.13
N VAL A 23 3.69 2.86 -0.54
CA VAL A 23 4.99 3.32 -0.02
C VAL A 23 4.80 4.19 1.22
N LYS A 24 3.79 5.06 1.24
CA LYS A 24 3.47 5.87 2.43
C LYS A 24 3.02 4.99 3.60
N LYS A 25 2.16 3.99 3.35
CA LYS A 25 1.77 3.00 4.36
C LYS A 25 2.98 2.21 4.86
N ALA A 26 3.83 1.73 3.96
CA ALA A 26 5.04 1.00 4.30
C ALA A 26 6.01 1.84 5.15
N LYS A 27 6.23 3.11 4.78
CA LYS A 27 7.05 4.04 5.56
C LYS A 27 6.43 4.39 6.91
N SER A 28 5.11 4.34 7.03
CA SER A 28 4.39 4.53 8.29
C SER A 28 4.43 3.28 9.20
N GLY A 29 5.15 2.23 8.81
CA GLY A 29 5.23 0.97 9.55
C GLY A 29 4.06 0.02 9.31
N GLU A 30 3.12 0.38 8.42
CA GLU A 30 2.03 -0.50 7.99
C GLU A 30 2.52 -1.44 6.87
N THR A 31 3.49 -2.30 7.17
CA THR A 31 3.96 -3.37 6.26
C THR A 31 3.47 -4.73 6.75
N GLY A 32 2.26 -5.12 6.34
CA GLY A 32 1.68 -6.44 6.63
C GLY A 32 0.25 -6.39 7.14
N CYS A 33 -0.54 -7.40 6.75
CA CYS A 33 -1.97 -7.63 7.05
C CYS A 33 -2.86 -6.37 7.09
N GLY A 34 -3.72 -6.21 6.08
CA GLY A 34 -4.62 -5.05 5.91
C GLY A 34 -5.57 -4.72 7.08
N CYS A 35 -5.55 -5.50 8.16
CA CYS A 35 -6.25 -5.26 9.42
C CYS A 35 -5.49 -4.36 10.41
N GLY A 36 -4.27 -3.90 10.08
CA GLY A 36 -3.40 -3.21 11.04
C GLY A 36 -2.95 -4.16 12.17
N CYS A 37 -1.93 -3.76 12.94
CA CYS A 37 -1.45 -4.63 14.03
C CYS A 37 -2.50 -4.85 15.14
N SER A 38 -3.38 -3.88 15.37
CA SER A 38 -4.43 -3.94 16.40
C SER A 38 -5.53 -4.98 16.11
N GLY A 39 -5.75 -5.34 14.83
CA GLY A 39 -6.70 -6.37 14.41
C GLY A 39 -6.04 -7.69 13.98
N CYS A 40 -4.72 -7.83 14.15
CA CYS A 40 -3.99 -8.99 13.67
C CYS A 40 -4.12 -10.15 14.66
N PRO A 41 -4.71 -11.30 14.28
CA PRO A 41 -4.88 -12.45 15.18
C PRO A 41 -3.54 -13.09 15.57
N SER A 42 -2.46 -12.80 14.84
CA SER A 42 -1.10 -13.23 15.13
C SER A 42 -0.27 -12.19 15.90
N SER A 43 -0.90 -11.11 16.40
CA SER A 43 -0.23 -10.03 17.16
C SER A 43 0.55 -10.53 18.38
N GLY A 44 0.08 -11.58 19.05
CA GLY A 44 0.75 -12.19 20.21
C GLY A 44 2.09 -12.88 19.92
N ILE A 45 2.42 -13.16 18.65
CA ILE A 45 3.69 -13.78 18.21
C ILE A 45 4.58 -12.78 17.46
N CYS A 46 4.05 -11.59 17.14
CA CYS A 46 4.83 -10.52 16.54
C CYS A 46 5.82 -9.92 17.55
N HIS A 47 6.96 -10.60 17.73
CA HIS A 47 8.12 -10.10 18.43
C HIS A 47 9.07 -9.46 17.42
N GLY A 48 9.06 -8.13 17.29
CA GLY A 48 10.04 -7.43 16.44
C GLY A 48 9.73 -5.98 16.13
N ILE A 49 8.47 -5.55 16.25
CA ILE A 49 8.12 -4.14 16.08
C ILE A 49 7.62 -3.59 17.41
N LYS A 50 8.51 -2.87 18.10
CA LYS A 50 8.09 -1.85 19.07
C LYS A 50 7.30 -0.81 18.28
N HIS A 51 5.98 -0.83 18.43
CA HIS A 51 5.16 0.36 18.27
C HIS A 51 4.89 0.93 19.68
#